data_AF-A0A7H0MKK6-F1
#
_entry.id   AF-A0A7H0MKK6-F1
#
_cell.length_a   1.000
_cell.length_b   1.000
_cell.length_c   1.000
_cell.angle_alpha   90.00
_cell.angle_beta   90.00
_cell.angle_gamma   90.00
#
_symmetry.space_group_name_H-M   'P 1'
#
loop_
_entity.id
_entity.type
_entity.pdbx_description
1 polymer ?
#
loop_
_entity_poly.entity_id
_entity_poly.type
_entity_poly.pdbx_seq_one_letter_code
_entity_poly.pdbx_strand_id
1 'polypeptide(L)'
;MLIPLFLLTGCPGPGDRMVKKIPAEVTTKENHVCITYAVKPGDRITSLQIGSESGEAWYEVFNDKPVLPRSGECLPTWNYPFTKNKTYTLFYGLSNDSQPDKQLIQAAFTFAP
;
A
#
# COMPACT_ATOMS: atom_id res chain seq x y z
N MET A 1 2.37 -42.00 21.84
CA MET A 1 2.72 -40.76 22.57
C MET A 1 3.46 -39.84 21.59
N LEU A 2 2.88 -38.65 21.36
CA LEU A 2 3.37 -37.43 20.68
C LEU A 2 4.06 -37.53 19.30
N ILE A 3 3.28 -37.23 18.26
CA ILE A 3 3.77 -36.74 16.95
C ILE A 3 4.22 -35.29 17.15
N PRO A 4 5.48 -34.91 16.86
CA PRO A 4 5.87 -33.52 16.88
C PRO A 4 5.25 -32.85 15.65
N LEU A 5 4.25 -31.99 15.86
CA LEU A 5 3.82 -31.06 14.84
C LEU A 5 5.03 -30.14 14.56
N PHE A 6 5.70 -30.35 13.44
CA PHE A 6 6.61 -29.37 12.86
C PHE A 6 5.77 -28.15 12.50
N LEU A 7 5.68 -27.19 13.42
CA LEU A 7 5.15 -25.87 13.15
C LEU A 7 6.10 -25.21 12.14
N LEU A 8 5.68 -25.13 10.88
CA LEU A 8 6.35 -24.42 9.79
C LEU A 8 6.31 -22.89 10.02
N THR A 9 6.87 -22.41 11.12
CA THR A 9 7.06 -20.97 11.35
C THR A 9 8.40 -20.57 10.76
N GLY A 10 8.40 -20.16 9.49
CA GLY A 10 9.56 -19.50 8.89
C GLY A 10 9.62 -18.05 9.36
N CYS A 11 10.44 -17.78 10.38
CA CYS A 11 10.82 -16.39 10.69
C CYS A 11 11.78 -15.89 9.61
N PRO A 12 11.65 -14.64 9.13
CA PRO A 12 12.61 -14.08 8.21
C PRO A 12 14.01 -14.11 8.83
N GLY A 13 14.96 -14.69 8.11
CA GLY A 13 16.34 -14.86 8.55
C GLY A 13 17.18 -13.60 8.31
N PRO A 14 18.38 -13.51 8.91
CA PRO A 14 19.35 -12.47 8.57
C PRO A 14 19.64 -12.47 7.07
N GLY A 15 19.33 -11.39 6.36
CA GLY A 15 19.48 -11.26 4.91
C GLY A 15 18.17 -11.28 4.13
N ASP A 16 17.05 -11.65 4.76
CA ASP A 16 15.73 -11.53 4.14
C ASP A 16 15.36 -10.05 3.98
N ARG A 17 15.19 -9.63 2.73
CA ARG A 17 14.85 -8.24 2.41
C ARG A 17 13.38 -8.00 2.74
N MET A 18 13.13 -7.45 3.93
CA MET A 18 11.81 -6.91 4.23
C MET A 18 11.56 -5.64 3.42
N VAL A 19 10.40 -5.58 2.76
CA VAL A 19 9.99 -4.40 2.02
C VAL A 19 9.66 -3.29 3.02
N LYS A 20 10.32 -2.15 2.88
CA LYS A 20 10.08 -1.01 3.77
C LYS A 20 8.71 -0.39 3.49
N LYS A 21 7.92 -0.19 4.54
CA LYS A 21 6.60 0.44 4.46
C LYS A 21 6.68 1.88 4.95
N ILE A 22 6.21 2.82 4.13
CA ILE A 22 6.10 4.24 4.43
C ILE A 22 4.64 4.50 4.79
N PRO A 23 4.35 5.07 5.96
CA PRO A 23 2.97 5.39 6.33
C PRO A 23 2.43 6.52 5.44
N ALA A 24 1.20 6.35 4.97
CA ALA A 24 0.42 7.39 4.34
C ALA A 24 -0.57 8.00 5.34
N GLU A 25 -0.96 9.24 5.07
CA GLU A 25 -2.08 9.90 5.72
C GLU A 25 -3.34 9.67 4.87
N VAL A 26 -4.47 9.53 5.55
CA VAL A 26 -5.78 9.34 4.92
C VAL A 26 -6.72 10.41 5.42
N THR A 27 -7.34 11.12 4.49
CA THR A 27 -8.43 12.05 4.78
C THR A 27 -9.67 11.63 3.99
N THR A 28 -10.82 11.64 4.64
CA THR A 28 -12.12 11.39 4.01
C THR A 28 -12.91 12.69 4.01
N LYS A 29 -13.29 13.17 2.83
CA LYS A 29 -14.15 14.36 2.68
C LYS A 29 -15.17 14.10 1.59
N GLU A 30 -16.45 14.35 1.89
CA GLU A 30 -17.54 14.28 0.90
C GLU A 30 -17.54 12.97 0.08
N ASN A 31 -17.39 11.83 0.77
CA ASN A 31 -17.34 10.50 0.16
C ASN A 31 -16.14 10.25 -0.78
N HIS A 32 -15.09 11.09 -0.70
CA HIS A 32 -13.82 10.88 -1.38
C HIS A 32 -12.73 10.54 -0.36
N VAL A 33 -11.91 9.55 -0.70
CA VAL A 33 -10.71 9.19 0.05
C VAL A 33 -9.52 9.88 -0.62
N CYS A 34 -8.81 10.70 0.15
CA CYS A 34 -7.55 11.29 -0.27
C CYS A 34 -6.42 10.67 0.54
N ILE A 35 -5.44 10.09 -0.16
CA ILE A 35 -4.29 9.44 0.44
C ILE A 35 -3.07 10.26 0.10
N THR A 36 -2.33 10.72 1.10
CA THR A 36 -1.13 11.54 0.93
C THR A 36 0.06 10.91 1.64
N TYR A 37 1.27 11.25 1.23
CA TYR A 37 2.49 10.85 1.92
C TYR A 37 3.58 11.90 1.71
N ALA A 38 4.67 11.78 2.46
CA ALA A 38 5.84 12.66 2.31
C ALA A 38 6.62 12.32 1.02
N VAL A 39 6.22 12.93 -0.10
CA VAL A 39 6.84 12.76 -1.42
C VAL A 39 8.31 13.17 -1.39
N LYS A 40 9.18 12.33 -1.97
CA LYS A 40 10.59 12.65 -2.20
C LYS A 40 10.88 12.90 -3.69
N PRO A 41 11.89 13.72 -4.01
CA PRO A 41 12.35 13.87 -5.39
C PRO A 41 12.70 12.51 -6.01
N GLY A 42 12.20 12.26 -7.23
CA GLY A 42 12.44 11.02 -7.96
C GLY A 42 11.50 9.86 -7.61
N ASP A 43 10.54 10.07 -6.69
CA ASP A 43 9.51 9.07 -6.39
C ASP A 43 8.63 8.79 -7.62
N ARG A 44 8.34 7.51 -7.82
CA ARG A 44 7.49 6.99 -8.90
C ARG A 44 6.59 5.90 -8.36
N ILE A 45 5.29 6.09 -8.51
CA ILE A 45 4.29 5.10 -8.12
C ILE A 45 4.17 4.06 -9.24
N THR A 46 4.40 2.78 -8.91
CA THR A 46 4.50 1.68 -9.87
C THR A 46 3.39 0.65 -9.76
N SER A 47 2.63 0.66 -8.67
CA SER A 47 1.45 -0.20 -8.51
C SER A 47 0.50 0.36 -7.45
N LEU A 48 -0.73 -0.13 -7.45
CA LEU A 48 -1.66 -0.02 -6.33
C LEU A 48 -2.29 -1.38 -6.06
N GLN A 49 -2.25 -1.77 -4.80
CA GLN A 49 -3.04 -2.86 -4.24
C GLN A 49 -4.05 -2.29 -3.26
N ILE A 50 -5.31 -2.72 -3.35
CA ILE A 50 -6.38 -2.40 -2.41
C ILE A 50 -6.90 -3.73 -1.88
N GLY A 51 -6.82 -3.94 -0.58
CA GLY A 51 -7.45 -5.06 0.11
C GLY A 51 -8.52 -4.55 1.05
N SER A 52 -9.49 -5.42 1.36
CA SER A 52 -10.50 -5.14 2.38
C SER A 52 -10.69 -6.33 3.31
N GLU A 53 -11.32 -6.09 4.46
CA GLU A 53 -11.57 -7.14 5.47
C GLU A 53 -12.47 -8.29 4.97
N SER A 54 -13.25 -8.08 3.90
CA SER A 54 -14.08 -9.13 3.29
C SER A 54 -13.29 -10.04 2.33
N GLY A 55 -11.98 -9.81 2.17
CA GLY A 55 -11.13 -10.57 1.25
C GLY A 55 -11.17 -10.09 -0.21
N GLU A 56 -11.93 -9.04 -0.53
CA GLU A 56 -11.82 -8.39 -1.84
C GLU A 56 -10.43 -7.77 -1.98
N ALA A 57 -9.77 -8.07 -3.10
CA ALA A 57 -8.50 -7.50 -3.47
C ALA A 57 -8.56 -6.97 -4.91
N TRP A 58 -8.03 -5.77 -5.09
CA TRP A 58 -7.82 -5.16 -6.40
C TRP A 58 -6.34 -4.81 -6.53
N TYR A 59 -5.78 -5.01 -7.72
CA TYR A 59 -4.37 -4.78 -7.97
C TYR A 59 -4.14 -4.29 -9.39
N GLU A 60 -3.36 -3.23 -9.53
CA GLU A 60 -2.96 -2.67 -10.81
C GLU A 60 -1.48 -2.27 -10.80
N VAL A 61 -0.82 -2.45 -11.95
CA VAL A 61 0.62 -2.21 -12.15
C VAL A 61 0.84 -1.21 -13.27
N PHE A 62 1.70 -0.24 -13.00
CA PHE A 62 1.97 0.91 -13.87
C PHE A 62 3.45 0.99 -14.29
N ASN A 63 4.16 -0.14 -14.34
CA ASN A 63 5.62 -0.15 -14.57
C ASN A 63 6.05 0.57 -15.85
N ASP A 64 5.25 0.51 -16.91
CA ASP A 64 5.56 1.16 -18.19
C ASP A 64 5.24 2.67 -18.19
N LYS A 65 4.36 3.11 -17.29
CA LYS A 65 3.89 4.50 -17.17
C LYS A 65 3.68 4.84 -15.68
N PRO A 66 4.76 4.95 -14.90
CA PRO A 66 4.64 5.21 -13.48
C PRO A 66 4.00 6.58 -13.23
N VAL A 67 3.22 6.69 -12.16
CA VAL A 67 2.62 7.96 -11.76
C VAL A 67 3.64 8.77 -10.96
N LEU A 68 3.81 10.04 -11.32
CA LEU A 68 4.66 10.98 -10.59
C LEU A 68 3.82 11.65 -9.49
N PRO A 69 4.02 11.31 -8.21
CA PRO A 69 3.28 11.92 -7.12
C PRO A 69 3.73 13.36 -6.90
N ARG A 70 2.83 14.20 -6.40
CA ARG A 70 3.10 15.59 -6.05
C ARG A 70 2.79 15.82 -4.58
N SER A 71 3.61 16.64 -3.93
CA SER A 71 3.44 16.94 -2.51
C SER A 71 2.08 17.60 -2.26
N GLY A 72 1.33 17.07 -1.29
CA GLY A 72 0.00 17.55 -0.93
C GLY A 72 -1.14 17.11 -1.88
N GLU A 73 -0.84 16.47 -3.01
CA GLU A 73 -1.86 15.91 -3.89
C GLU A 73 -2.23 14.47 -3.49
N CYS A 74 -3.51 14.11 -3.66
CA CYS A 74 -3.98 12.77 -3.38
C CYS A 74 -3.36 11.76 -4.37
N LEU A 75 -2.87 10.64 -3.84
CA LEU A 75 -2.52 9.49 -4.65
C LEU A 75 -3.77 8.95 -5.35
N PRO A 76 -3.64 8.51 -6.60
CA PRO A 76 -4.76 7.97 -7.36
C PRO A 76 -5.31 6.70 -6.68
N THR A 77 -6.63 6.58 -6.69
CA THR A 77 -7.36 5.36 -6.29
C THR A 77 -8.12 4.75 -7.48
N TRP A 78 -7.93 5.31 -8.69
CA TRP A 78 -8.53 4.87 -9.95
C TRP A 78 -10.03 4.62 -9.88
N ASN A 79 -10.75 5.50 -9.17
CA ASN A 79 -12.19 5.41 -8.96
C ASN A 79 -12.64 4.09 -8.32
N TYR A 80 -11.77 3.46 -7.51
CA TYR A 80 -12.16 2.28 -6.74
C TYR A 80 -13.39 2.61 -5.88
N PRO A 81 -14.47 1.81 -5.98
CA PRO A 81 -15.74 2.12 -5.33
C PRO A 81 -15.69 1.73 -3.85
N PHE A 82 -15.13 2.61 -3.01
CA PHE A 82 -15.12 2.38 -1.56
C PHE A 82 -16.54 2.31 -0.98
N THR A 83 -16.80 1.26 -0.21
CA THR A 83 -18.07 0.98 0.45
C THR A 83 -18.00 1.47 1.90
N LYS A 84 -19.08 2.12 2.36
CA LYS A 84 -19.16 2.65 3.72
C LYS A 84 -19.02 1.55 4.77
N ASN A 85 -18.46 1.91 5.92
CA ASN A 85 -18.26 1.04 7.09
C ASN A 85 -17.41 -0.20 6.80
N LYS A 86 -16.54 -0.13 5.79
CA LYS A 86 -15.62 -1.21 5.42
C LYS A 86 -14.19 -0.77 5.66
N THR A 87 -13.39 -1.68 6.20
CA THR A 87 -11.96 -1.44 6.44
C THR A 87 -11.14 -1.84 5.22
N TYR A 88 -10.27 -0.93 4.80
CA TYR A 88 -9.38 -1.07 3.65
C TYR A 88 -7.93 -0.97 4.05
N THR A 89 -7.07 -1.72 3.36
CA THR A 89 -5.62 -1.59 3.40
C THR A 89 -5.11 -1.40 1.99
N LEU A 90 -4.35 -0.34 1.75
CA LEU A 90 -3.78 -0.02 0.45
C LEU A 90 -2.26 -0.08 0.51
N PHE A 91 -1.66 -0.57 -0.58
CA PHE A 91 -0.23 -0.55 -0.80
C PHE A 91 0.07 0.03 -2.18
N TYR A 92 0.79 1.15 -2.22
CA TYR A 92 1.36 1.66 -3.47
C TYR A 92 2.80 1.17 -3.62
N GLY A 93 3.13 0.59 -4.78
CA GLY A 93 4.50 0.35 -5.18
C GLY A 93 5.24 1.67 -5.35
N LEU A 94 6.40 1.81 -4.70
CA LEU A 94 7.24 3.00 -4.82
C LEU A 94 8.62 2.61 -5.35
N SER A 95 9.04 3.26 -6.43
CA SER A 95 10.42 3.25 -6.91
C SER A 95 11.03 4.63 -6.84
N ASN A 96 12.32 4.69 -6.51
CA ASN A 96 13.12 5.90 -6.52
C ASN A 96 14.57 5.48 -6.76
N ASP A 97 15.23 6.05 -7.78
CA ASP A 97 16.58 5.63 -8.18
C ASP A 97 17.64 5.89 -7.09
N SER A 98 17.34 6.80 -6.15
CA SER A 98 18.18 7.08 -4.98
C SER A 98 17.97 6.10 -3.82
N GLN A 99 16.99 5.19 -3.92
CA GLN A 99 16.65 4.20 -2.90
C GLN A 99 16.62 2.79 -3.53
N PRO A 100 17.69 1.98 -3.37
CA PRO A 100 17.82 0.69 -4.05
C PRO A 100 16.84 -0.38 -3.54
N ASP A 101 16.30 -0.20 -2.34
CA ASP A 101 15.33 -1.12 -1.75
C ASP A 101 13.91 -0.85 -2.23
N LYS A 102 13.13 -1.90 -2.47
CA LYS A 102 11.71 -1.78 -2.75
C LYS A 102 10.99 -1.16 -1.56
N GLN A 103 10.12 -0.20 -1.84
CA GLN A 103 9.32 0.48 -0.83
C GLN A 103 7.84 0.37 -1.18
N LEU A 104 7.02 0.36 -0.15
CA LEU A 104 5.57 0.45 -0.27
C LEU A 104 5.08 1.63 0.52
N ILE A 105 4.18 2.43 -0.04
CA ILE A 105 3.40 3.39 0.73
C ILE A 105 2.17 2.63 1.22
N GLN A 106 1.93 2.62 2.52
CA GLN A 106 0.82 1.91 3.14
C GLN A 106 -0.21 2.88 3.71
N ALA A 107 -1.47 2.67 3.36
CA ALA A 107 -2.62 3.32 3.99
C ALA A 107 -3.54 2.26 4.60
N ALA A 108 -4.15 2.55 5.74
CA ALA A 108 -5.20 1.73 6.33
C ALA A 108 -6.28 2.63 6.93
N PHE A 109 -7.53 2.38 6.60
CA PHE A 109 -8.65 3.21 7.04
C PHE A 109 -9.98 2.45 6.98
N THR A 110 -10.93 2.85 7.83
CA THR A 110 -12.34 2.48 7.67
C THR A 110 -13.04 3.61 6.95
N PHE A 111 -13.76 3.30 5.86
CA PHE A 111 -14.47 4.32 5.12
C PHE A 111 -15.77 4.71 5.83
N ALA A 112 -15.67 5.65 6.76
CA ALA A 112 -16.80 6.31 7.41
C ALA A 112 -16.88 7.76 6.87
N PRO A 113 -17.87 8.08 6.01
CA PRO A 113 -18.02 9.41 5.44
C PRO A 113 -18.54 10.44 6.44
#